data_AF-A0A1E7EUP1-F1
#
_entry.id   AF-A0A1E7EUP1-F1
#
_cell.length_a   1.000
_cell.length_b   1.000
_cell.length_c   1.000
_cell.angle_alpha   90.00
_cell.angle_beta   90.00
_cell.angle_gamma   90.00
#
_symmetry.space_group_name_H-M   'P 1'
#
loop_
_entity.id
_entity.type
_entity.pdbx_description
1 polymer ?
#
loop_
_entity_poly.entity_id
_entity_poly.type
_entity_poly.pdbx_seq_one_letter_code
_entity_poly.pdbx_strand_id
1 'polypeptide(L)'
;MKFYYYAILSNTYLWGAVVAHRDGSMRRMDGLETGEFSVAILGFDNIAPGKFCNVNGGEGNEAGTDSFSGDGFENDYAVIGGGLENSAGSRFSTITGGIENFVSRGGKTPTKHNTISGGQGNGISGFISSVITGGTENRMFGSGDGARNACTISGGEVNICSDNAEYGVATGGVENLANNVAAVAFGGADNFVNGQSATSVGGEFNTINGDFSIGLGTDTRVNNHSSMVINLNDRPFALNDDEFDTDVDGQFIVDAKSYSFQIGKNRDDLRFQITDANIQNLIDALENAA
;
A
#
# COMPACT_ATOMS: atom_id res chain seq x y z
N MET A 1 -3.34 2.86 -64.73
CA MET A 1 -2.87 3.64 -63.55
C MET A 1 -2.31 2.65 -62.54
N LYS A 2 -0.98 2.58 -62.42
CA LYS A 2 -0.27 1.76 -61.42
C LYS A 2 0.41 2.75 -60.47
N PHE A 3 0.10 2.69 -59.18
CA PHE A 3 0.80 3.47 -58.16
C PHE A 3 1.77 2.55 -57.40
N TYR A 4 3.03 2.97 -57.37
CA TYR A 4 4.15 2.30 -56.71
C TYR A 4 4.11 2.59 -55.20
N TYR A 5 4.16 1.54 -54.37
CA TYR A 5 4.45 1.67 -52.94
C TYR A 5 5.95 1.52 -52.72
N TYR A 6 6.58 2.55 -52.17
CA TYR A 6 7.98 2.52 -51.73
C TYR A 6 8.11 1.65 -50.47
N ALA A 7 8.99 0.66 -50.55
CA ALA A 7 9.47 -0.09 -49.39
C ALA A 7 10.45 0.77 -48.58
N ILE A 8 10.22 0.90 -47.28
CA ILE A 8 11.27 1.34 -46.34
C ILE A 8 11.88 0.08 -45.74
N LEU A 9 13.07 -0.25 -46.25
CA LEU A 9 14.06 -1.09 -45.60
C LEU A 9 14.72 -0.26 -44.49
N SER A 10 14.62 -0.70 -43.24
CA SER A 10 15.63 -0.35 -42.22
C SER A 10 16.28 -1.64 -41.71
N ASN A 11 17.41 -1.98 -42.34
CA ASN A 11 18.41 -2.88 -41.77
C ASN A 11 19.14 -2.13 -40.65
N THR A 12 18.96 -2.56 -39.41
CA THR A 12 19.98 -2.37 -38.36
C THR A 12 20.10 -3.66 -37.56
N TYR A 13 21.23 -4.32 -37.78
CA TYR A 13 21.76 -5.40 -36.98
C TYR A 13 21.93 -4.94 -35.53
N LEU A 14 21.22 -5.57 -34.59
CA LEU A 14 21.65 -5.62 -33.20
C LEU A 14 21.53 -7.07 -32.74
N TRP A 15 22.67 -7.68 -32.46
CA TRP A 15 22.81 -9.04 -31.97
C TRP A 15 22.26 -9.14 -30.55
N GLY A 16 20.98 -9.45 -30.47
CA GLY A 16 20.28 -10.01 -29.32
C GLY A 16 19.04 -10.63 -29.93
N ALA A 17 18.94 -11.95 -29.92
CA ALA A 17 17.80 -12.64 -30.50
C ALA A 17 16.53 -12.22 -29.76
N VAL A 18 15.81 -11.22 -30.27
CA VAL A 18 14.37 -11.22 -30.17
C VAL A 18 13.95 -12.36 -31.08
N VAL A 19 13.97 -13.58 -30.51
CA VAL A 19 13.08 -14.63 -30.99
C VAL A 19 11.69 -14.10 -30.65
N ALA A 20 11.17 -13.22 -31.50
CA ALA A 20 9.75 -13.13 -31.66
C ALA A 20 9.38 -14.54 -32.07
N HIS A 21 8.85 -15.32 -31.12
CA HIS A 21 8.20 -16.57 -31.46
C HIS A 21 7.20 -16.18 -32.53
N ARG A 22 7.55 -16.48 -33.78
CA ARG A 22 6.67 -16.49 -34.94
C ARG A 22 5.72 -17.69 -34.80
N ASP A 23 5.30 -17.98 -33.58
CA ASP A 23 4.17 -18.84 -33.36
C ASP A 23 2.96 -17.97 -33.63
N GLY A 24 2.32 -18.27 -34.75
CA GLY A 24 1.20 -17.52 -35.29
C GLY A 24 -0.06 -17.75 -34.46
N SER A 25 -0.04 -17.41 -33.18
CA SER A 25 -1.24 -17.24 -32.37
C SER A 25 -1.72 -15.79 -32.42
N MET A 26 -1.86 -15.22 -33.62
CA MET A 26 -3.11 -14.48 -33.84
C MET A 26 -4.21 -15.55 -33.91
N ARG A 27 -4.57 -16.12 -32.75
CA ARG A 27 -5.72 -17.01 -32.62
C ARG A 27 -6.94 -16.22 -33.08
N ARG A 28 -7.90 -16.92 -33.66
CA ARG A 28 -9.19 -16.31 -34.01
C ARG A 28 -9.73 -15.62 -32.77
N MET A 29 -10.05 -14.34 -32.91
CA MET A 29 -10.83 -13.59 -31.93
C MET A 29 -12.23 -14.21 -31.87
N ASP A 30 -12.41 -15.17 -30.98
CA ASP A 30 -13.68 -15.82 -30.72
C ASP A 30 -14.54 -14.90 -29.83
N GLY A 31 -14.89 -13.70 -30.33
CA GLY A 31 -15.97 -12.83 -29.82
C GLY A 31 -15.97 -12.35 -28.36
N LEU A 32 -15.11 -12.88 -27.48
CA LEU A 32 -15.07 -12.60 -26.03
C LEU A 32 -13.69 -12.17 -25.52
N GLU A 33 -12.62 -12.34 -26.31
CA GLU A 33 -11.24 -12.12 -25.85
C GLU A 33 -10.84 -10.64 -25.82
N THR A 34 -11.45 -9.77 -26.64
CA THR A 34 -11.14 -8.33 -26.66
C THR A 34 -12.40 -7.49 -26.89
N GLY A 35 -12.53 -6.40 -26.15
CA GLY A 35 -13.57 -5.38 -26.34
C GLY A 35 -13.20 -4.35 -27.41
N GLU A 36 -14.05 -3.33 -27.55
CA GLU A 36 -13.87 -2.27 -28.55
C GLU A 36 -12.53 -1.53 -28.34
N PHE A 37 -11.70 -1.48 -29.39
CA PHE A 37 -10.36 -0.87 -29.38
C PHE A 37 -9.35 -1.50 -28.39
N SER A 38 -9.69 -2.64 -27.80
CA SER A 38 -8.80 -3.34 -26.86
C SER A 38 -7.79 -4.21 -27.58
N VAL A 39 -6.67 -4.46 -26.90
CA VAL A 39 -5.54 -5.24 -27.44
C VAL A 39 -5.11 -6.25 -26.40
N ALA A 40 -5.19 -7.54 -26.71
CA ALA A 40 -4.50 -8.61 -26.00
C ALA A 40 -3.53 -9.25 -26.99
N ILE A 41 -2.22 -9.16 -26.71
CA ILE A 41 -1.17 -9.64 -27.61
C ILE A 41 -0.22 -10.56 -26.88
N LEU A 42 0.31 -11.57 -27.60
CA LEU A 42 1.32 -12.52 -27.13
C LEU A 42 0.84 -13.41 -25.96
N GLY A 43 1.44 -14.60 -25.82
CA GLY A 43 1.18 -15.48 -24.69
C GLY A 43 -0.07 -16.38 -24.81
N PHE A 44 -0.60 -16.83 -23.67
CA PHE A 44 -1.66 -17.83 -23.56
C PHE A 44 -2.80 -17.33 -22.66
N ASP A 45 -4.06 -17.54 -23.07
CA ASP A 45 -5.27 -17.24 -22.29
C ASP A 45 -5.35 -15.82 -21.69
N ASN A 46 -4.89 -14.81 -22.44
CA ASN A 46 -5.03 -13.41 -22.07
C ASN A 46 -6.33 -12.82 -22.66
N ILE A 47 -7.08 -12.04 -21.87
CA ILE A 47 -8.33 -11.38 -22.30
C ILE A 47 -8.37 -9.90 -21.90
N ALA A 48 -9.01 -9.09 -22.75
CA ALA A 48 -9.20 -7.65 -22.56
C ALA A 48 -10.62 -7.19 -22.97
N PRO A 49 -11.70 -7.66 -22.31
CA PRO A 49 -13.08 -7.51 -22.80
C PRO A 49 -13.70 -6.10 -22.63
N GLY A 50 -13.16 -5.25 -21.76
CA GLY A 50 -13.58 -3.83 -21.66
C GLY A 50 -13.17 -3.02 -22.89
N LYS A 51 -13.57 -1.75 -23.02
CA LYS A 51 -13.12 -0.88 -24.12
C LYS A 51 -11.76 -0.26 -23.81
N PHE A 52 -10.93 -0.11 -24.84
CA PHE A 52 -9.59 0.51 -24.74
C PHE A 52 -8.67 -0.16 -23.70
N CYS A 53 -8.88 -1.44 -23.41
CA CYS A 53 -8.05 -2.23 -22.50
C CYS A 53 -6.81 -2.78 -23.22
N ASN A 54 -5.75 -3.05 -22.46
CA ASN A 54 -4.48 -3.54 -23.00
C ASN A 54 -3.89 -4.67 -22.16
N VAL A 55 -3.47 -5.75 -22.80
CA VAL A 55 -2.66 -6.84 -22.24
C VAL A 55 -1.50 -7.12 -23.20
N ASN A 56 -0.26 -6.92 -22.75
CA ASN A 56 0.92 -6.98 -23.64
C ASN A 56 1.59 -8.36 -23.73
N GLY A 57 1.16 -9.36 -22.97
CA GLY A 57 1.68 -10.73 -23.04
C GLY A 57 1.49 -11.51 -21.75
N GLY A 58 2.17 -12.65 -21.63
CA GLY A 58 2.12 -13.50 -20.44
C GLY A 58 1.05 -14.60 -20.52
N GLU A 59 0.61 -15.09 -19.38
CA GLU A 59 -0.36 -16.18 -19.29
C GLU A 59 -1.50 -15.83 -18.33
N GLY A 60 -2.75 -16.05 -18.76
CA GLY A 60 -3.92 -15.93 -17.89
C GLY A 60 -4.24 -14.51 -17.41
N ASN A 61 -3.82 -13.46 -18.12
CA ASN A 61 -4.05 -12.09 -17.67
C ASN A 61 -5.39 -11.53 -18.19
N GLU A 62 -6.09 -10.78 -17.34
CA GLU A 62 -7.43 -10.28 -17.62
C GLU A 62 -7.56 -8.76 -17.39
N ALA A 63 -7.71 -7.97 -18.45
CA ALA A 63 -7.88 -6.51 -18.35
C ALA A 63 -9.31 -6.06 -18.67
N GLY A 64 -9.97 -5.44 -17.71
CA GLY A 64 -11.36 -5.01 -17.84
C GLY A 64 -12.35 -6.16 -17.65
N THR A 65 -11.96 -7.22 -16.95
CA THR A 65 -12.87 -8.28 -16.51
C THR A 65 -13.52 -7.93 -15.18
N ASP A 66 -14.85 -7.79 -15.20
CA ASP A 66 -15.74 -8.06 -14.07
C ASP A 66 -17.17 -7.89 -14.60
N SER A 67 -17.74 -9.01 -15.05
CA SER A 67 -18.91 -9.10 -15.92
C SER A 67 -20.24 -8.89 -15.20
N PHE A 68 -20.39 -7.83 -14.39
CA PHE A 68 -21.73 -7.35 -14.03
C PHE A 68 -22.33 -6.58 -15.22
N SER A 69 -22.64 -7.36 -16.27
CA SER A 69 -23.22 -6.95 -17.55
C SER A 69 -24.69 -6.55 -17.41
N GLY A 70 -24.98 -5.57 -16.56
CA GLY A 70 -26.34 -5.10 -16.32
C GLY A 70 -26.49 -3.73 -15.65
N ASP A 71 -25.42 -3.13 -15.13
CA ASP A 71 -25.50 -1.84 -14.42
C ASP A 71 -24.91 -0.65 -15.17
N GLY A 72 -24.37 -0.86 -16.38
CA GLY A 72 -23.88 0.20 -17.27
C GLY A 72 -22.52 0.77 -16.89
N PHE A 73 -21.80 0.18 -15.93
CA PHE A 73 -20.41 0.55 -15.64
C PHE A 73 -19.45 -0.30 -16.47
N GLU A 74 -18.77 0.34 -17.42
CA GLU A 74 -17.78 -0.30 -18.29
C GLU A 74 -16.39 -0.28 -17.61
N ASN A 75 -15.73 -1.44 -17.53
CA ASN A 75 -14.39 -1.62 -16.96
C ASN A 75 -13.31 -1.25 -17.99
N ASP A 76 -13.39 -0.02 -18.47
CA ASP A 76 -12.59 0.46 -19.60
C ASP A 76 -11.21 0.96 -19.17
N TYR A 77 -10.30 1.02 -20.14
CA TYR A 77 -8.95 1.58 -19.98
C TYR A 77 -8.08 0.84 -18.95
N ALA A 78 -8.38 -0.43 -18.67
CA ALA A 78 -7.54 -1.26 -17.83
C ALA A 78 -6.28 -1.71 -18.59
N VAL A 79 -5.13 -1.72 -17.92
CA VAL A 79 -3.84 -2.07 -18.53
C VAL A 79 -3.14 -3.15 -17.72
N ILE A 80 -2.69 -4.20 -18.40
CA ILE A 80 -1.78 -5.21 -17.87
C ILE A 80 -0.53 -5.27 -18.75
N GLY A 81 0.64 -4.96 -18.18
CA GLY A 81 1.90 -4.99 -18.93
C GLY A 81 2.41 -6.41 -19.27
N GLY A 82 1.92 -7.44 -18.56
CA GLY A 82 2.19 -8.86 -18.81
C GLY A 82 2.22 -9.66 -17.50
N GLY A 83 2.89 -10.82 -17.49
CA GLY A 83 3.04 -11.64 -16.28
C GLY A 83 2.13 -12.87 -16.27
N LEU A 84 1.84 -13.40 -15.09
CA LEU A 84 1.04 -14.61 -14.89
C LEU A 84 -0.18 -14.29 -14.02
N GLU A 85 -1.38 -14.60 -14.51
CA GLU A 85 -2.63 -14.57 -13.75
C GLU A 85 -2.96 -13.23 -13.08
N ASN A 86 -2.66 -12.10 -13.75
CA ASN A 86 -3.04 -10.79 -13.23
C ASN A 86 -4.46 -10.40 -13.68
N SER A 87 -5.25 -9.75 -12.80
CA SER A 87 -6.62 -9.32 -13.09
C SER A 87 -6.84 -7.84 -12.78
N ALA A 88 -7.05 -7.02 -13.81
CA ALA A 88 -7.28 -5.59 -13.71
C ALA A 88 -8.75 -5.27 -14.01
N GLY A 89 -9.63 -5.45 -13.02
CA GLY A 89 -11.09 -5.37 -13.19
C GLY A 89 -11.71 -3.98 -13.05
N SER A 90 -10.99 -2.99 -12.51
CA SER A 90 -11.54 -1.63 -12.32
C SER A 90 -11.15 -0.65 -13.43
N ARG A 91 -11.99 0.37 -13.64
CA ARG A 91 -11.76 1.37 -14.70
C ARG A 91 -10.46 2.16 -14.46
N PHE A 92 -9.67 2.35 -15.51
CA PHE A 92 -8.34 3.00 -15.43
C PHE A 92 -7.39 2.32 -14.44
N SER A 93 -7.55 1.03 -14.16
CA SER A 93 -6.58 0.30 -13.37
C SER A 93 -5.34 -0.05 -14.19
N THR A 94 -4.21 -0.12 -13.51
CA THR A 94 -2.94 -0.51 -14.12
C THR A 94 -2.28 -1.59 -13.28
N ILE A 95 -1.94 -2.71 -13.89
CA ILE A 95 -1.03 -3.71 -13.35
C ILE A 95 0.17 -3.80 -14.28
N THR A 96 1.35 -3.35 -13.85
CA THR A 96 2.52 -3.36 -14.76
C THR A 96 2.97 -4.78 -15.09
N GLY A 97 2.77 -5.73 -14.18
CA GLY A 97 3.01 -7.16 -14.40
C GLY A 97 3.08 -7.93 -13.09
N GLY A 98 3.84 -9.02 -13.04
CA GLY A 98 3.99 -9.86 -11.84
C GLY A 98 3.14 -11.13 -11.90
N ILE A 99 2.84 -11.69 -10.73
CA ILE A 99 2.13 -12.95 -10.57
C ILE A 99 0.90 -12.73 -9.67
N GLU A 100 -0.28 -13.16 -10.11
CA GLU A 100 -1.49 -13.20 -9.27
C GLU A 100 -1.88 -11.85 -8.62
N ASN A 101 -1.55 -10.72 -9.27
CA ASN A 101 -1.99 -9.41 -8.78
C ASN A 101 -3.40 -9.11 -9.26
N PHE A 102 -4.24 -8.53 -8.40
CA PHE A 102 -5.61 -8.19 -8.77
C PHE A 102 -6.06 -6.82 -8.29
N VAL A 103 -6.86 -6.17 -9.13
CA VAL A 103 -7.60 -4.96 -8.82
C VAL A 103 -9.07 -5.24 -9.09
N SER A 104 -9.88 -5.42 -8.06
CA SER A 104 -11.31 -5.66 -8.20
C SER A 104 -12.05 -4.39 -8.60
N ARG A 105 -13.11 -4.53 -9.41
CA ARG A 105 -14.09 -3.48 -9.69
C ARG A 105 -14.81 -2.97 -8.44
N GLY A 106 -14.80 -3.73 -7.34
CA GLY A 106 -15.60 -3.45 -6.16
C GLY A 106 -17.07 -3.82 -6.34
N GLY A 107 -17.84 -3.66 -5.26
CA GLY A 107 -19.25 -4.02 -5.19
C GLY A 107 -20.19 -2.98 -5.83
N LYS A 108 -21.11 -2.41 -5.04
CA LYS A 108 -22.10 -1.43 -5.51
C LYS A 108 -21.47 -0.13 -6.02
N THR A 109 -20.35 0.28 -5.42
CA THR A 109 -19.60 1.47 -5.84
C THR A 109 -18.38 1.03 -6.63
N PRO A 110 -18.33 1.31 -7.95
CA PRO A 110 -17.19 0.94 -8.78
C PRO A 110 -15.91 1.63 -8.32
N THR A 111 -14.84 0.85 -8.22
CA THR A 111 -13.49 1.34 -8.01
C THR A 111 -12.90 1.85 -9.31
N LYS A 112 -11.83 2.66 -9.22
CA LYS A 112 -11.14 3.25 -10.38
C LYS A 112 -9.77 3.80 -9.98
N HIS A 113 -8.91 3.98 -10.98
CA HIS A 113 -7.60 4.65 -10.86
C HIS A 113 -6.62 3.96 -9.92
N ASN A 114 -6.74 2.64 -9.78
CA ASN A 114 -5.87 1.87 -8.90
C ASN A 114 -4.65 1.34 -9.65
N THR A 115 -3.50 1.32 -9.01
CA THR A 115 -2.25 0.85 -9.62
C THR A 115 -1.59 -0.21 -8.76
N ILE A 116 -1.21 -1.32 -9.39
CA ILE A 116 -0.25 -2.29 -8.85
C ILE A 116 0.97 -2.31 -9.77
N SER A 117 2.13 -1.83 -9.30
CA SER A 117 3.31 -1.75 -10.17
C SER A 117 4.01 -3.10 -10.39
N GLY A 118 3.60 -4.17 -9.70
CA GLY A 118 4.13 -5.52 -9.89
C GLY A 118 4.06 -6.36 -8.62
N GLY A 119 4.94 -7.36 -8.52
CA GLY A 119 5.03 -8.24 -7.34
C GLY A 119 4.21 -9.51 -7.47
N GLN A 120 3.92 -10.15 -6.33
CA GLN A 120 3.18 -11.41 -6.25
C GLN A 120 1.99 -11.29 -5.31
N GLY A 121 0.79 -11.68 -5.76
CA GLY A 121 -0.37 -11.84 -4.88
C GLY A 121 -0.92 -10.55 -4.27
N ASN A 122 -0.58 -9.38 -4.82
CA ASN A 122 -1.06 -8.09 -4.30
C ASN A 122 -2.49 -7.82 -4.76
N GLY A 123 -3.30 -7.20 -3.89
CA GLY A 123 -4.73 -7.05 -4.11
C GLY A 123 -5.29 -5.69 -3.71
N ILE A 124 -6.03 -5.05 -4.61
CA ILE A 124 -6.81 -3.83 -4.31
C ILE A 124 -8.30 -4.11 -4.53
N SER A 125 -9.10 -3.99 -3.48
CA SER A 125 -10.57 -4.16 -3.53
C SER A 125 -11.27 -3.10 -2.68
N GLY A 126 -12.32 -2.48 -3.21
CA GLY A 126 -13.09 -1.47 -2.47
C GLY A 126 -12.40 -0.11 -2.30
N PHE A 127 -11.31 0.15 -3.03
CA PHE A 127 -10.55 1.41 -3.00
C PHE A 127 -10.55 2.13 -4.35
N ILE A 128 -10.43 3.45 -4.33
CA ILE A 128 -10.26 4.31 -5.50
C ILE A 128 -8.99 5.16 -5.37
N SER A 129 -8.30 5.37 -6.50
CA SER A 129 -7.05 6.15 -6.56
C SER A 129 -5.95 5.63 -5.62
N SER A 130 -5.90 4.32 -5.39
CA SER A 130 -4.94 3.69 -4.48
C SER A 130 -3.80 3.01 -5.21
N VAL A 131 -2.66 2.86 -4.54
CA VAL A 131 -1.43 2.35 -5.15
C VAL A 131 -0.77 1.29 -4.27
N ILE A 132 -0.49 0.13 -4.86
CA ILE A 132 0.50 -0.83 -4.36
C ILE A 132 1.70 -0.79 -5.30
N THR A 133 2.87 -0.37 -4.83
CA THR A 133 4.06 -0.26 -5.71
C THR A 133 4.76 -1.61 -5.97
N GLY A 134 4.39 -2.68 -5.26
CA GLY A 134 4.94 -4.02 -5.45
C GLY A 134 4.93 -4.84 -4.16
N GLY A 135 5.83 -5.82 -4.07
CA GLY A 135 5.96 -6.69 -2.90
C GLY A 135 5.16 -7.98 -3.02
N THR A 136 4.94 -8.64 -1.88
CA THR A 136 4.28 -9.94 -1.79
C THR A 136 3.05 -9.84 -0.90
N GLU A 137 1.90 -10.28 -1.40
CA GLU A 137 0.67 -10.44 -0.62
C GLU A 137 0.16 -9.17 0.09
N ASN A 138 0.47 -7.98 -0.42
CA ASN A 138 -0.06 -6.74 0.14
C ASN A 138 -1.54 -6.57 -0.25
N ARG A 139 -2.38 -6.10 0.69
CA ARG A 139 -3.83 -6.05 0.51
C ARG A 139 -4.43 -4.71 0.89
N MET A 140 -5.29 -4.19 0.03
CA MET A 140 -6.22 -3.12 0.36
C MET A 140 -7.63 -3.70 0.21
N PHE A 141 -8.41 -3.74 1.28
CA PHE A 141 -9.78 -4.26 1.24
C PHE A 141 -10.77 -3.31 1.90
N GLY A 142 -11.78 -2.90 1.15
CA GLY A 142 -12.97 -2.19 1.63
C GLY A 142 -14.17 -3.13 1.73
N SER A 143 -14.80 -3.19 2.89
CA SER A 143 -15.99 -3.98 3.19
C SER A 143 -17.21 -3.07 3.35
N GLY A 144 -17.75 -2.56 2.25
CA GLY A 144 -18.93 -1.71 2.36
C GLY A 144 -19.53 -1.25 1.04
N ASP A 145 -20.63 -0.50 1.17
CA ASP A 145 -21.36 0.06 0.03
C ASP A 145 -20.61 1.25 -0.62
N GLY A 146 -19.53 1.75 -0.02
CA GLY A 146 -18.75 2.89 -0.50
C GLY A 146 -17.27 2.54 -0.73
N ALA A 147 -16.70 3.08 -1.81
CA ALA A 147 -15.27 2.96 -2.07
C ALA A 147 -14.46 3.94 -1.21
N ARG A 148 -13.31 3.50 -0.72
CA ARG A 148 -12.35 4.27 0.07
C ARG A 148 -11.34 4.98 -0.80
N ASN A 149 -10.79 6.09 -0.33
CA ASN A 149 -9.90 6.92 -1.14
C ASN A 149 -8.42 6.75 -0.78
N ALA A 150 -7.58 6.65 -1.81
CA ALA A 150 -6.18 7.05 -1.77
C ALA A 150 -5.32 6.40 -0.67
N CYS A 151 -5.47 5.08 -0.44
CA CYS A 151 -4.48 4.36 0.36
C CYS A 151 -3.22 4.07 -0.47
N THR A 152 -2.06 4.04 0.19
CA THR A 152 -0.80 3.68 -0.46
C THR A 152 -0.09 2.60 0.33
N ILE A 153 0.29 1.51 -0.37
CA ILE A 153 1.24 0.53 0.12
C ILE A 153 2.50 0.60 -0.76
N SER A 154 3.63 0.99 -0.17
CA SER A 154 4.87 1.21 -0.94
C SER A 154 5.72 -0.05 -1.13
N GLY A 155 5.22 -1.23 -0.75
CA GLY A 155 5.85 -2.53 -0.99
C GLY A 155 5.83 -3.42 0.24
N GLY A 156 6.82 -4.30 0.37
CA GLY A 156 6.96 -5.21 1.51
C GLY A 156 6.13 -6.48 1.38
N GLU A 157 5.88 -7.14 2.50
CA GLU A 157 5.18 -8.41 2.60
C GLU A 157 3.97 -8.29 3.54
N VAL A 158 2.79 -8.71 3.08
CA VAL A 158 1.57 -8.83 3.90
C VAL A 158 1.18 -7.50 4.59
N ASN A 159 1.48 -6.34 3.99
CA ASN A 159 1.00 -5.07 4.50
C ASN A 159 -0.45 -4.83 4.09
N ILE A 160 -1.22 -4.16 4.96
CA ILE A 160 -2.66 -4.04 4.83
C ILE A 160 -3.13 -2.59 5.01
N CYS A 161 -3.99 -2.14 4.09
CA CYS A 161 -4.93 -1.04 4.32
C CYS A 161 -6.33 -1.62 4.54
N SER A 162 -6.94 -1.38 5.70
CA SER A 162 -8.28 -1.89 6.02
C SER A 162 -9.41 -1.05 5.43
N ASP A 163 -10.65 -1.47 5.67
CA ASP A 163 -11.85 -0.79 5.19
C ASP A 163 -11.97 0.67 5.65
N ASN A 164 -11.40 1.08 6.78
CA ASN A 164 -11.50 2.47 7.24
C ASN A 164 -10.29 3.32 6.86
N ALA A 165 -9.32 2.77 6.11
CA ALA A 165 -8.02 3.39 5.85
C ALA A 165 -8.04 4.43 4.71
N GLU A 166 -9.04 5.31 4.67
CA GLU A 166 -9.03 6.43 3.71
C GLU A 166 -7.81 7.32 3.96
N TYR A 167 -7.05 7.62 2.90
CA TYR A 167 -5.77 8.35 2.98
C TYR A 167 -4.70 7.66 3.84
N GLY A 168 -4.87 6.36 4.14
CA GLY A 168 -3.89 5.58 4.89
C GLY A 168 -2.59 5.34 4.11
N VAL A 169 -1.52 5.06 4.84
CA VAL A 169 -0.22 4.73 4.25
C VAL A 169 0.43 3.59 5.01
N ALA A 170 0.84 2.54 4.31
CA ALA A 170 1.77 1.53 4.81
C ALA A 170 3.02 1.51 3.91
N THR A 171 4.13 2.11 4.33
CA THR A 171 5.27 2.35 3.42
C THR A 171 6.16 1.13 3.14
N GLY A 172 5.85 -0.04 3.70
CA GLY A 172 6.59 -1.30 3.47
C GLY A 172 6.80 -2.09 4.74
N GLY A 173 7.80 -2.98 4.76
CA GLY A 173 8.04 -3.89 5.89
C GLY A 173 7.20 -5.16 5.80
N VAL A 174 6.96 -5.81 6.94
CA VAL A 174 6.21 -7.07 7.05
C VAL A 174 5.01 -6.88 7.96
N GLU A 175 3.82 -7.32 7.53
CA GLU A 175 2.64 -7.41 8.41
C GLU A 175 2.23 -6.08 9.09
N ASN A 176 2.42 -4.93 8.43
CA ASN A 176 1.95 -3.65 8.95
C ASN A 176 0.51 -3.36 8.51
N LEU A 177 -0.29 -2.80 9.41
CA LEU A 177 -1.70 -2.47 9.20
C LEU A 177 -1.96 -0.98 9.42
N ALA A 178 -2.42 -0.30 8.37
CA ALA A 178 -3.11 0.98 8.47
C ALA A 178 -4.63 0.71 8.53
N ASN A 179 -5.27 0.96 9.68
CA ASN A 179 -6.64 0.50 9.94
C ASN A 179 -7.68 1.63 10.05
N ASN A 180 -7.30 2.89 9.85
CA ASN A 180 -8.19 4.03 10.04
C ASN A 180 -7.81 5.21 9.15
N VAL A 181 -8.66 6.24 9.13
CA VAL A 181 -8.51 7.41 8.26
C VAL A 181 -7.19 8.11 8.56
N ALA A 182 -6.37 8.30 7.52
CA ALA A 182 -5.05 8.90 7.58
C ALA A 182 -4.07 8.21 8.56
N ALA A 183 -4.31 6.93 8.90
CA ALA A 183 -3.37 6.12 9.66
C ALA A 183 -2.09 5.87 8.84
N VAL A 184 -0.92 6.04 9.47
CA VAL A 184 0.38 5.88 8.82
C VAL A 184 1.23 4.83 9.54
N ALA A 185 1.58 3.76 8.85
CA ALA A 185 2.58 2.79 9.29
C ALA A 185 3.84 2.93 8.42
N PHE A 186 4.91 3.54 8.97
CA PHE A 186 6.14 3.81 8.22
C PHE A 186 7.00 2.56 7.90
N GLY A 187 6.60 1.38 8.36
CA GLY A 187 7.25 0.09 8.10
C GLY A 187 7.84 -0.53 9.35
N GLY A 188 8.75 -1.49 9.18
CA GLY A 188 9.13 -2.42 10.25
C GLY A 188 8.27 -3.69 10.19
N ALA A 189 8.02 -4.33 11.33
CA ALA A 189 7.21 -5.55 11.41
C ALA A 189 6.06 -5.40 12.41
N ASP A 190 4.88 -5.96 12.08
CA ASP A 190 3.78 -6.09 13.02
C ASP A 190 3.28 -4.76 13.65
N ASN A 191 3.24 -3.67 12.88
CA ASN A 191 2.73 -2.41 13.38
C ASN A 191 1.24 -2.22 13.03
N PHE A 192 0.39 -2.12 14.04
CA PHE A 192 -1.06 -1.93 13.92
C PHE A 192 -1.45 -0.49 14.28
N VAL A 193 -1.84 0.30 13.28
CA VAL A 193 -2.22 1.71 13.45
C VAL A 193 -3.75 1.84 13.30
N ASN A 194 -4.44 1.88 14.43
CA ASN A 194 -5.90 1.84 14.56
C ASN A 194 -6.53 3.20 14.83
N GLY A 195 -5.77 4.18 15.35
CA GLY A 195 -6.25 5.54 15.57
C GLY A 195 -6.36 6.36 14.28
N GLN A 196 -7.35 7.25 14.21
CA GLN A 196 -7.47 8.23 13.14
C GLN A 196 -6.27 9.18 13.17
N SER A 197 -5.64 9.41 12.01
CA SER A 197 -4.44 10.26 11.88
C SER A 197 -3.29 9.87 12.82
N ALA A 198 -3.30 8.62 13.31
CA ALA A 198 -2.24 8.08 14.15
C ALA A 198 -1.06 7.62 13.29
N THR A 199 0.13 7.57 13.88
CA THR A 199 1.36 7.23 13.16
C THR A 199 2.23 6.26 13.94
N SER A 200 2.54 5.11 13.34
CA SER A 200 3.71 4.32 13.71
C SER A 200 4.90 4.82 12.90
N VAL A 201 5.93 5.32 13.59
CA VAL A 201 7.20 5.70 12.96
C VAL A 201 8.02 4.46 12.56
N GLY A 202 7.61 3.29 13.03
CA GLY A 202 8.18 1.98 12.70
C GLY A 202 8.80 1.28 13.90
N GLY A 203 9.47 0.17 13.60
CA GLY A 203 9.96 -0.79 14.58
C GLY A 203 9.10 -2.05 14.56
N GLU A 204 8.86 -2.67 15.72
CA GLU A 204 8.27 -4.01 15.81
C GLU A 204 7.07 -4.03 16.78
N PHE A 205 5.94 -4.61 16.41
CA PHE A 205 4.83 -4.92 17.33
C PHE A 205 4.18 -3.72 18.03
N ASN A 206 4.11 -2.58 17.36
CA ASN A 206 3.45 -1.41 17.91
C ASN A 206 1.94 -1.45 17.64
N THR A 207 1.13 -1.20 18.66
CA THR A 207 -0.33 -1.06 18.54
C THR A 207 -0.74 0.37 18.94
N ILE A 208 -1.28 1.13 18.01
CA ILE A 208 -1.58 2.56 18.18
C ILE A 208 -3.08 2.76 17.98
N ASN A 209 -3.83 2.78 19.06
CA ASN A 209 -5.30 2.88 19.07
C ASN A 209 -5.80 4.32 19.19
N GLY A 210 -5.04 5.20 19.85
CA GLY A 210 -5.44 6.59 20.03
C GLY A 210 -5.41 7.42 18.75
N ASP A 211 -6.48 8.16 18.50
CA ASP A 211 -6.50 9.20 17.47
C ASP A 211 -5.42 10.26 17.70
N PHE A 212 -4.80 10.72 16.61
CA PHE A 212 -3.69 11.70 16.59
C PHE A 212 -2.46 11.28 17.39
N SER A 213 -2.32 9.98 17.69
CA SER A 213 -1.24 9.46 18.52
C SER A 213 -0.04 8.97 17.71
N ILE A 214 1.12 8.91 18.36
CA ILE A 214 2.39 8.51 17.76
C ILE A 214 3.03 7.36 18.56
N GLY A 215 3.45 6.31 17.88
CA GLY A 215 4.18 5.19 18.46
C GLY A 215 5.48 4.93 17.70
N LEU A 216 6.56 4.60 18.41
CA LEU A 216 7.81 4.17 17.78
C LEU A 216 8.66 3.24 18.65
N GLY A 217 9.36 2.33 17.98
CA GLY A 217 10.25 1.36 18.63
C GLY A 217 9.62 -0.02 18.71
N THR A 218 9.70 -0.70 19.86
CA THR A 218 9.22 -2.09 19.98
C THR A 218 8.11 -2.24 21.02
N ASP A 219 7.05 -2.97 20.70
CA ASP A 219 5.96 -3.32 21.65
C ASP A 219 5.36 -2.09 22.36
N THR A 220 5.18 -0.98 21.63
CA THR A 220 4.46 0.18 22.17
C THR A 220 2.95 -0.06 22.09
N ARG A 221 2.22 0.27 23.16
CA ARG A 221 0.75 0.39 23.12
C ARG A 221 0.34 1.84 23.36
N VAL A 222 -0.36 2.45 22.42
CA VAL A 222 -0.86 3.83 22.57
C VAL A 222 -2.39 3.79 22.55
N ASN A 223 -2.99 3.65 23.73
CA ASN A 223 -4.43 3.41 23.88
C ASN A 223 -5.28 4.68 23.89
N ASN A 224 -4.67 5.81 24.25
CA ASN A 224 -5.35 7.09 24.44
C ASN A 224 -5.01 8.12 23.34
N HIS A 225 -5.90 9.09 23.18
CA HIS A 225 -5.82 10.09 22.11
C HIS A 225 -4.71 11.10 22.35
N SER A 226 -4.17 11.65 21.26
CA SER A 226 -3.16 12.71 21.29
C SER A 226 -1.93 12.35 22.14
N SER A 227 -1.60 11.07 22.22
CA SER A 227 -0.50 10.55 23.06
C SER A 227 0.69 10.12 22.21
N MET A 228 1.86 10.10 22.81
CA MET A 228 3.09 9.64 22.16
C MET A 228 3.84 8.65 23.05
N VAL A 229 4.14 7.47 22.49
CA VAL A 229 4.88 6.42 23.19
C VAL A 229 6.14 6.04 22.41
N ILE A 230 7.26 5.99 23.11
CA ILE A 230 8.55 5.57 22.57
C ILE A 230 9.07 4.41 23.42
N ASN A 231 9.28 3.24 22.82
CA ASN A 231 9.93 2.12 23.50
C ASN A 231 11.18 1.68 22.77
N LEU A 232 12.35 1.98 23.32
CA LEU A 232 13.66 1.65 22.76
C LEU A 232 14.35 0.50 23.49
N ASN A 233 13.63 -0.25 24.31
CA ASN A 233 14.18 -1.44 24.94
C ASN A 233 14.23 -2.60 23.96
N ASP A 234 15.22 -3.48 24.13
CA ASP A 234 15.23 -4.75 23.42
C ASP A 234 14.08 -5.60 23.98
N ARG A 235 13.22 -6.14 23.11
CA ARG A 235 12.06 -6.96 23.50
C ARG A 235 12.44 -7.95 24.60
N PRO A 236 11.93 -7.80 25.84
CA PRO A 236 12.00 -8.88 26.78
C PRO A 236 10.97 -9.93 26.33
N PHE A 237 11.40 -11.16 26.07
CA PHE A 237 10.51 -12.33 25.89
C PHE A 237 9.65 -12.64 27.14
N ALA A 238 9.55 -11.74 28.11
CA ALA A 238 8.81 -11.93 29.33
C ALA A 238 7.41 -11.30 29.18
N LEU A 239 6.42 -12.18 29.08
CA LEU A 239 4.98 -11.92 29.22
C LEU A 239 4.63 -11.48 30.67
N ASN A 240 5.34 -10.50 31.21
CA ASN A 240 5.16 -10.07 32.60
C ASN A 240 4.57 -8.65 32.64
N ASP A 241 3.24 -8.61 32.55
CA ASP A 241 2.23 -7.88 33.33
C ASP A 241 2.35 -6.38 33.67
N ASP A 242 3.41 -5.66 33.30
CA ASP A 242 3.37 -4.20 33.28
C ASP A 242 3.17 -3.76 31.83
N GLU A 243 1.90 -3.60 31.43
CA GLU A 243 1.54 -3.12 30.11
C GLU A 243 2.17 -1.73 29.92
N PHE A 244 3.14 -1.62 29.00
CA PHE A 244 3.74 -0.34 28.66
C PHE A 244 2.80 0.41 27.70
N ASP A 245 1.75 1.00 28.28
CA ASP A 245 0.70 1.71 27.57
C ASP A 245 0.38 3.08 28.17
N THR A 246 -0.56 3.78 27.52
CA THR A 246 -1.11 5.05 28.01
C THR A 246 -2.36 4.78 28.83
N ASP A 247 -2.57 5.56 29.89
CA ASP A 247 -3.75 5.54 30.74
C ASP A 247 -4.75 6.66 30.41
N VAL A 248 -4.25 7.81 29.95
CA VAL A 248 -5.05 9.02 29.67
C VAL A 248 -4.59 9.73 28.40
N ASP A 249 -5.47 10.57 27.85
CA ASP A 249 -5.17 11.38 26.66
C ASP A 249 -4.03 12.37 26.91
N GLY A 250 -3.20 12.61 25.90
CA GLY A 250 -2.13 13.60 25.95
C GLY A 250 -0.85 13.13 26.66
N GLN A 251 -0.71 11.83 26.93
CA GLN A 251 0.48 11.32 27.60
C GLN A 251 1.68 11.22 26.65
N PHE A 252 2.85 11.59 27.15
CA PHE A 252 4.13 11.33 26.52
C PHE A 252 4.94 10.36 27.39
N ILE A 253 5.16 9.15 26.88
CA ILE A 253 5.82 8.07 27.61
C ILE A 253 7.05 7.60 26.83
N VAL A 254 8.18 7.49 27.51
CA VAL A 254 9.44 7.02 26.92
C VAL A 254 10.04 5.96 27.82
N ASP A 255 10.31 4.78 27.25
CA ASP A 255 11.05 3.71 27.90
C ASP A 255 12.29 3.34 27.09
N ALA A 256 13.43 3.32 27.77
CA ALA A 256 14.75 3.03 27.21
C ALA A 256 15.74 2.76 28.33
N LYS A 257 16.75 1.91 28.06
CA LYS A 257 17.89 1.68 28.97
C LYS A 257 18.60 2.97 29.41
N SER A 258 18.72 3.92 28.50
CA SER A 258 19.25 5.26 28.79
C SER A 258 18.83 6.25 27.70
N TYR A 259 18.38 7.44 28.09
CA TYR A 259 18.17 8.56 27.17
C TYR A 259 18.85 9.83 27.68
N SER A 260 19.23 10.71 26.75
CA SER A 260 19.66 12.07 27.06
C SER A 260 18.66 13.03 26.46
N PHE A 261 17.94 13.77 27.31
CA PHE A 261 17.06 14.84 26.86
C PHE A 261 17.85 16.14 26.82
N GLN A 262 17.92 16.76 25.64
CA GLN A 262 18.69 17.99 25.43
C GLN A 262 17.80 19.06 24.81
N ILE A 263 17.82 20.25 25.44
CA ILE A 263 17.22 21.47 24.88
C ILE A 263 18.39 22.39 24.49
N GLY A 264 18.61 22.61 23.19
CA GLY A 264 19.70 23.47 22.69
C GLY A 264 20.49 22.87 21.53
N LYS A 265 21.64 23.45 21.17
CA LYS A 265 22.51 22.91 20.12
C LYS A 265 23.29 21.71 20.64
N ASN A 266 23.48 20.71 19.76
CA ASN A 266 23.98 19.34 19.97
C ASN A 266 25.40 19.18 20.60
N ARG A 267 25.93 20.21 21.30
CA ARG A 267 27.25 20.26 21.96
C ARG A 267 27.31 21.16 23.19
N ASP A 268 26.23 21.83 23.56
CA ASP A 268 26.15 22.49 24.85
C ASP A 268 25.82 21.39 25.88
N ASP A 269 26.65 21.20 26.92
CA ASP A 269 26.46 20.22 28.01
C ASP A 269 25.22 20.54 28.90
N LEU A 270 24.19 21.13 28.32
CA LEU A 270 22.87 21.36 28.92
C LEU A 270 22.10 20.04 28.97
N ARG A 271 22.66 19.08 29.71
CA ARG A 271 21.98 17.87 30.18
C ARG A 271 21.46 18.19 31.56
N PHE A 272 20.15 18.17 31.74
CA PHE A 272 19.57 18.17 33.08
C PHE A 272 19.03 16.76 33.36
N GLN A 273 19.34 16.23 34.53
CA GLN A 273 18.68 15.04 35.05
C GLN A 273 17.52 15.50 35.92
N ILE A 274 16.33 14.98 35.64
CA ILE A 274 15.22 15.09 36.59
C ILE A 274 15.47 14.05 37.68
N THR A 275 15.58 14.51 38.91
CA THR A 275 15.81 13.70 40.11
C THR A 275 14.82 14.14 41.18
N ASP A 276 14.66 13.35 42.24
CA ASP A 276 13.84 13.73 43.40
C ASP A 276 14.25 15.10 43.97
N ALA A 277 15.53 15.50 43.80
CA ALA A 277 16.05 16.76 44.29
C ALA A 277 15.60 17.99 43.47
N ASN A 278 15.11 17.82 42.24
CA ASN A 278 14.77 18.95 41.36
C ASN A 278 13.44 18.82 40.61
N ILE A 279 12.70 17.71 40.75
CA ILE A 279 11.40 17.50 40.13
C ILE A 279 10.40 18.63 40.46
N GLN A 280 10.40 19.13 41.70
CA GLN A 280 9.48 20.21 42.08
C GLN A 280 9.74 21.50 41.30
N ASN A 281 11.01 21.84 41.03
CA ASN A 281 11.34 23.02 40.23
C ASN A 281 10.80 22.92 38.80
N LEU A 282 10.77 21.70 38.24
CA LEU A 282 10.19 21.46 36.92
C LEU A 282 8.67 21.60 36.96
N ILE A 283 8.01 21.02 37.97
CA ILE A 283 6.55 21.16 38.17
C ILE A 283 6.19 22.64 38.28
N ASP A 284 6.86 23.39 39.16
CA ASP A 284 6.62 24.82 39.35
C ASP A 284 6.82 25.60 38.04
N ALA A 285 7.85 25.27 37.26
CA ALA A 285 8.10 25.92 35.97
C ALA A 285 7.00 25.64 34.94
N LEU A 286 6.46 24.41 34.92
CA LEU A 286 5.37 24.01 34.02
C LEU A 286 4.03 24.64 34.42
N GLU A 287 3.72 24.68 35.72
CA GLU A 287 2.49 25.30 36.24
C GLU A 287 2.45 26.80 35.95
N ASN A 288 3.59 27.49 36.02
CA ASN A 288 3.68 28.92 35.69
C ASN A 288 3.64 29.19 34.16
N ALA A 289 3.76 28.16 33.32
CA ALA A 289 3.73 28.29 31.86
C ALA A 289 2.35 28.02 31.24
N ALA A 290 1.40 27.48 32.01
CA ALA A 290 0.00 27.23 31.63
C ALA A 290 -0.89 28.45 31.92
#